data_AF-A0A433PGT4-F1
#
_entry.id   AF-A0A433PGT4-F1
#
_cell.length_a   1.000
_cell.length_b   1.000
_cell.length_c   1.000
_cell.angle_alpha   90.00
_cell.angle_beta   90.00
_cell.angle_gamma   90.00
#
_symmetry.space_group_name_H-M   'P 1'
#
loop_
_entity.id
_entity.type
_entity.pdbx_description
1 polymer ?
#
loop_
_entity_poly.entity_id
_entity_poly.type
_entity_poly.pdbx_seq_one_letter_code
_entity_poly.pdbx_strand_id
1 'polypeptide(L)'
;MAQPQTPHQIYAFLSTVRRSLPDESDFTDLTSALLILRYAMSPAELTAAVVPIFRRSSDPSLFSRFQLLANAAQTDPNFEAMLVRVCESIDVLDKISTELANDNKFGGYLAALRMDDPNASHEEVMATLDSFMNTQLDEVGRAKVKRVFLETAVAEELGSSFAQNFLFVYPD
;
A
#
# COMPACT_ATOMS: atom_id res chain seq x y z
N MET A 1 -7.00 2.28 21.31
CA MET A 1 -6.64 1.50 20.10
C MET A 1 -5.20 1.81 19.75
N ALA A 2 -4.42 0.82 19.33
CA ALA A 2 -3.00 1.02 19.00
C ALA A 2 -2.84 1.61 17.59
N GLN A 3 -1.79 2.41 17.42
CA GLN A 3 -1.35 2.93 16.12
C GLN A 3 -0.88 1.77 15.23
N PRO A 4 -1.17 1.76 13.91
CA PRO A 4 -0.51 0.85 12.98
C PRO A 4 1.02 1.00 13.08
N GLN A 5 1.75 -0.10 13.13
CA GLN A 5 3.22 -0.12 13.23
C GLN A 5 3.90 -0.94 12.14
N THR A 6 3.12 -1.63 11.31
CA THR A 6 3.64 -2.50 10.24
C THR A 6 2.98 -2.17 8.90
N PRO A 7 3.61 -2.49 7.76
CA PRO A 7 3.00 -2.30 6.44
C PRO A 7 1.64 -2.98 6.33
N HIS A 8 1.50 -4.17 6.90
CA HIS A 8 0.24 -4.93 6.92
C HIS A 8 -0.86 -4.21 7.70
N GLN A 9 -0.55 -3.62 8.86
CA GLN A 9 -1.52 -2.86 9.63
C GLN A 9 -1.92 -1.54 8.94
N ILE A 10 -0.99 -0.89 8.24
CA ILE A 10 -1.29 0.31 7.44
C ILE A 10 -2.21 -0.07 6.28
N TYR A 11 -1.85 -1.12 5.52
CA TYR A 11 -2.67 -1.66 4.45
C TYR A 11 -4.09 -2.00 4.97
N ALA A 12 -4.19 -2.79 6.03
CA ALA A 12 -5.47 -3.20 6.59
C ALA A 12 -6.32 -2.00 7.03
N PHE A 13 -5.70 -0.95 7.55
CA PHE A 13 -6.39 0.30 7.86
C PHE A 13 -6.90 0.98 6.58
N LEU A 14 -6.05 1.20 5.57
CA LEU A 14 -6.44 1.85 4.32
C LEU A 14 -7.52 1.07 3.57
N SER A 15 -7.41 -0.26 3.45
CA SER A 15 -8.45 -1.11 2.84
C SER A 15 -9.75 -1.10 3.65
N THR A 16 -9.70 -0.85 4.97
CA THR A 16 -10.91 -0.63 5.78
C THR A 16 -11.53 0.74 5.49
N VAL A 17 -10.72 1.78 5.34
CA VAL A 17 -11.19 3.12 4.94
C VAL A 17 -11.85 3.06 3.57
N ARG A 18 -11.19 2.48 2.56
CA ARG A 18 -11.73 2.31 1.19
C ARG A 18 -13.13 1.68 1.20
N ARG A 19 -13.29 0.58 1.94
CA ARG A 19 -14.59 -0.14 2.08
C ARG A 19 -15.65 0.63 2.85
N SER A 20 -15.26 1.60 3.68
CA SER A 20 -16.19 2.37 4.51
C SER A 20 -16.66 3.65 3.81
N LEU A 21 -15.99 4.06 2.75
CA LEU A 21 -16.34 5.23 1.94
C LEU A 21 -17.40 4.86 0.88
N PRO A 22 -18.31 5.78 0.56
CA PRO A 22 -19.36 5.54 -0.43
C PRO A 22 -18.83 5.54 -1.87
N ASP A 23 -17.80 6.34 -2.14
CA ASP A 23 -17.28 6.61 -3.48
C ASP A 23 -15.76 6.38 -3.54
N GLU A 24 -15.30 5.76 -4.63
CA GLU A 24 -13.87 5.49 -4.86
C GLU A 24 -13.05 6.79 -5.05
N SER A 25 -13.68 7.86 -5.54
CA SER A 25 -13.04 9.17 -5.65
C SER A 25 -12.64 9.74 -4.29
N ASP A 26 -13.42 9.48 -3.24
CA ASP A 26 -13.08 9.92 -1.88
C ASP A 26 -11.83 9.21 -1.37
N PHE A 27 -11.68 7.93 -1.72
CA PHE A 27 -10.48 7.18 -1.35
C PHE A 27 -9.27 7.68 -2.13
N THR A 28 -9.44 8.00 -3.41
CA THR A 28 -8.39 8.58 -4.26
C THR A 28 -7.95 9.96 -3.76
N ASP A 29 -8.90 10.80 -3.34
CA ASP A 29 -8.60 12.12 -2.76
C ASP A 29 -7.85 11.98 -1.42
N LEU A 30 -8.23 10.99 -0.60
CA LEU A 30 -7.55 10.69 0.66
C LEU A 30 -6.11 10.23 0.42
N THR A 31 -5.89 9.25 -0.46
CA THR A 31 -4.54 8.75 -0.75
C THR A 31 -3.69 9.84 -1.40
N SER A 32 -4.26 10.63 -2.32
CA SER A 32 -3.58 11.81 -2.89
C SER A 32 -3.16 12.81 -1.81
N ALA A 33 -4.03 13.11 -0.84
CA ALA A 33 -3.68 13.99 0.28
C ALA A 33 -2.55 13.43 1.15
N LEU A 34 -2.49 12.11 1.33
CA LEU A 34 -1.41 11.43 2.06
C LEU A 34 -0.07 11.40 1.29
N LEU A 35 -0.10 11.49 -0.04
CA LEU A 35 1.07 11.52 -0.90
C LEU A 35 1.64 12.93 -1.11
N ILE A 36 0.88 13.98 -0.77
CA ILE A 36 1.41 15.34 -0.77
C ILE A 36 2.50 15.43 0.30
N LEU A 37 3.75 15.63 -0.15
CA LEU A 37 4.95 15.69 0.68
C LEU A 37 4.73 16.55 1.94
N ARG A 38 5.24 16.08 3.09
CA ARG A 38 5.14 16.71 4.41
C ARG A 38 5.48 18.21 4.48
N TYR A 39 6.24 18.71 3.51
CA TYR A 39 6.64 20.13 3.42
C TYR A 39 5.60 21.02 2.74
N ALA A 40 4.65 20.44 2.00
CA ALA A 40 3.65 21.19 1.24
C ALA A 40 2.32 21.36 1.98
N MET A 41 2.06 20.55 3.02
CA MET A 41 0.79 20.59 3.76
C MET A 41 1.02 20.41 5.27
N SER A 42 0.54 21.37 6.06
CA SER A 42 0.57 21.29 7.53
C SER A 42 -0.41 20.24 8.07
N PRO A 43 -0.24 19.77 9.32
CA PRO A 43 -1.16 18.82 9.96
C PRO A 43 -2.62 19.28 9.97
N ALA A 44 -2.83 20.59 10.15
CA ALA A 44 -4.15 21.21 10.18
C ALA A 44 -4.79 21.23 8.79
N GLU A 45 -4.00 21.51 7.74
CA GLU A 45 -4.47 21.49 6.36
C GLU A 45 -4.82 20.07 5.90
N LEU A 46 -3.98 19.08 6.24
CA LEU A 46 -4.27 17.67 5.97
C LEU A 46 -5.58 17.26 6.66
N THR A 47 -5.74 17.63 7.94
CA THR A 47 -6.97 17.35 8.68
C THR A 47 -8.18 18.01 8.02
N ALA A 48 -8.08 19.28 7.64
CA ALA A 48 -9.16 20.01 6.98
C ALA A 48 -9.54 19.38 5.63
N ALA A 49 -8.56 18.89 4.86
CA ALA A 49 -8.77 18.23 3.58
C ALA A 49 -9.51 16.90 3.73
N VAL A 50 -9.17 16.09 4.74
CA VAL A 50 -9.75 14.73 4.88
C VAL A 50 -11.02 14.67 5.74
N VAL A 51 -11.31 15.68 6.57
CA VAL A 51 -12.52 15.70 7.41
C VAL A 51 -13.81 15.49 6.60
N PRO A 52 -14.02 16.13 5.44
CA PRO A 52 -15.20 15.88 4.61
C PRO A 52 -15.31 14.42 4.15
N ILE A 53 -14.19 13.77 3.82
CA ILE A 53 -14.12 12.36 3.40
C ILE A 53 -14.57 11.46 4.55
N PHE A 54 -13.97 11.62 5.73
CA PHE A 54 -14.32 10.81 6.90
C PHE A 54 -15.74 11.07 7.45
N ARG A 55 -16.34 12.24 7.19
CA ARG A 55 -17.75 12.49 7.51
C ARG A 55 -18.71 11.68 6.64
N ARG A 56 -18.30 11.28 5.43
CA ARG A 56 -19.07 10.43 4.52
C ARG A 56 -18.87 8.94 4.79
N SER A 57 -17.85 8.58 5.58
CA SER A 57 -17.58 7.20 6.00
C SER A 57 -18.76 6.62 6.80
N SER A 58 -19.06 5.35 6.56
CA SER A 58 -19.99 4.54 7.36
C SER A 58 -19.45 4.19 8.75
N ASP A 59 -18.14 4.30 8.97
CA ASP A 59 -17.49 4.09 10.27
C ASP A 59 -16.88 5.41 10.80
N PRO A 60 -17.47 6.03 11.83
CA PRO A 60 -16.99 7.29 12.41
C PRO A 60 -15.69 7.12 13.23
N SER A 61 -15.34 5.90 13.63
CA SER A 61 -14.11 5.64 14.41
C SER A 61 -12.85 5.79 13.57
N LEU A 62 -12.96 5.67 12.25
CA LEU A 62 -11.83 5.72 11.32
C LEU A 62 -11.11 7.06 11.33
N PHE A 63 -11.83 8.16 11.57
CA PHE A 63 -11.20 9.49 11.65
C PHE A 63 -10.21 9.58 12.83
N SER A 64 -10.60 9.08 14.01
CA SER A 64 -9.71 9.10 15.18
C SER A 64 -8.46 8.24 14.96
N ARG A 65 -8.61 7.11 14.26
CA ARG A 65 -7.50 6.23 13.87
C ARG A 65 -6.60 6.87 12.82
N PHE A 66 -7.19 7.56 11.85
CA PHE A 66 -6.46 8.35 10.86
C PHE A 66 -5.61 9.43 11.55
N GLN A 67 -6.17 10.15 12.53
CA GLN A 67 -5.43 11.18 13.26
C GLN A 67 -4.20 10.61 13.99
N LEU A 68 -4.30 9.42 14.58
CA LEU A 68 -3.15 8.73 15.18
C LEU A 68 -2.08 8.37 14.14
N LEU A 69 -2.49 7.87 12.98
CA LEU A 69 -1.60 7.53 11.88
C LEU A 69 -0.92 8.77 11.29
N ALA A 70 -1.66 9.85 11.05
CA ALA A 70 -1.13 11.11 10.53
C ALA A 70 -0.16 11.77 11.51
N ASN A 71 -0.47 11.75 12.80
CA ASN A 71 0.44 12.24 13.84
C ASN A 71 1.73 11.41 13.90
N ALA A 72 1.62 10.08 13.80
CA ALA A 72 2.79 9.21 13.78
C ALA A 72 3.70 9.45 12.57
N ALA A 73 3.10 9.59 11.38
CA ALA A 73 3.81 9.98 10.18
C ALA A 73 4.57 11.28 10.44
N GLN A 74 3.94 12.31 11.01
CA GLN A 74 4.61 13.59 11.31
C GLN A 74 5.78 13.49 12.29
N THR A 75 5.75 12.55 13.24
CA THR A 75 6.81 12.39 14.23
C THR A 75 7.94 11.48 13.79
N ASP A 76 7.69 10.57 12.85
CA ASP A 76 8.64 9.54 12.44
C ASP A 76 8.80 9.52 10.90
N PRO A 77 9.97 9.96 10.38
CA PRO A 77 10.30 9.87 8.95
C PRO A 77 10.21 8.47 8.35
N ASN A 78 10.60 7.44 9.10
CA ASN A 78 10.57 6.06 8.62
C ASN A 78 9.12 5.56 8.51
N PHE A 79 8.29 5.92 9.50
CA PHE A 79 6.87 5.58 9.47
C PHE A 79 6.14 6.24 8.29
N GLU A 80 6.42 7.51 8.03
CA GLU A 80 5.87 8.17 6.83
C GLU A 80 6.34 7.50 5.54
N ALA A 81 7.63 7.22 5.39
CA ALA A 81 8.13 6.56 4.19
C ALA A 81 7.41 5.22 3.96
N MET A 82 7.19 4.45 5.02
CA MET A 82 6.39 3.23 4.98
C MET A 82 4.93 3.50 4.59
N LEU A 83 4.29 4.52 5.18
CA LEU A 83 2.92 4.91 4.84
C LEU A 83 2.78 5.31 3.37
N VAL A 84 3.69 6.15 2.87
CA VAL A 84 3.72 6.59 1.47
C VAL A 84 3.85 5.39 0.54
N ARG A 85 4.79 4.48 0.81
CA ARG A 85 4.96 3.25 0.00
C ARG A 85 3.70 2.38 -0.04
N VAL A 86 3.02 2.23 1.10
CA VAL A 86 1.75 1.49 1.16
C VAL A 86 0.66 2.22 0.38
N CYS A 87 0.55 3.54 0.51
CA CYS A 87 -0.41 4.36 -0.24
C CYS A 87 -0.16 4.28 -1.76
N GLU A 88 1.09 4.41 -2.22
CA GLU A 88 1.48 4.30 -3.63
C GLU A 88 1.16 2.91 -4.20
N SER A 89 1.27 1.88 -3.38
CA SER A 89 1.09 0.49 -3.82
C SER A 89 -0.33 -0.05 -3.56
N ILE A 90 -1.25 0.73 -3.00
CA ILE A 90 -2.48 0.22 -2.37
C ILE A 90 -3.35 -0.62 -3.32
N ASP A 91 -3.47 -0.21 -4.58
CA ASP A 91 -4.25 -0.93 -5.58
C ASP A 91 -3.62 -2.27 -5.97
N VAL A 92 -2.30 -2.31 -6.10
CA VAL A 92 -1.56 -3.56 -6.35
C VAL A 92 -1.68 -4.47 -5.14
N LEU A 93 -1.54 -3.91 -3.93
CA LEU A 93 -1.68 -4.66 -2.68
C LEU A 93 -3.06 -5.28 -2.52
N ASP A 94 -4.14 -4.56 -2.86
CA ASP A 94 -5.51 -5.09 -2.82
C ASP A 94 -5.70 -6.26 -3.80
N LYS A 95 -5.16 -6.17 -5.02
CA LYS A 95 -5.19 -7.27 -5.99
C LYS A 95 -4.41 -8.49 -5.50
N ILE A 96 -3.19 -8.30 -4.99
CA ILE A 96 -2.35 -9.39 -4.47
C ILE A 96 -3.01 -10.04 -3.25
N SER A 97 -3.55 -9.25 -2.32
CA SER A 97 -4.30 -9.72 -1.15
C SER A 97 -5.48 -10.62 -1.57
N THR A 98 -6.24 -10.19 -2.57
CA THR A 98 -7.37 -10.93 -3.13
C THR A 98 -6.92 -12.23 -3.79
N GLU A 99 -5.86 -12.20 -4.60
CA GLU A 99 -5.37 -13.36 -5.34
C GLU A 99 -4.76 -14.43 -4.43
N LEU A 100 -3.99 -14.01 -3.43
CA LEU A 100 -3.39 -14.90 -2.46
C LEU A 100 -4.43 -15.50 -1.50
N ALA A 101 -5.51 -14.77 -1.20
CA ALA A 101 -6.63 -15.17 -0.34
C ALA A 101 -6.19 -15.80 1.01
N ASN A 102 -4.99 -15.44 1.48
CA ASN A 102 -4.34 -16.00 2.65
C ASN A 102 -3.49 -14.92 3.31
N ASP A 103 -3.87 -14.53 4.53
CA ASP A 103 -3.26 -13.41 5.24
C ASP A 103 -1.79 -13.66 5.58
N ASN A 104 -1.40 -14.92 5.85
CA ASN A 104 0.00 -15.26 6.10
C ASN A 104 0.85 -15.11 4.83
N LYS A 105 0.34 -15.56 3.68
CA LYS A 105 1.03 -15.40 2.39
C LYS A 105 1.14 -13.92 2.02
N PHE A 106 0.08 -13.14 2.25
CA PHE A 106 0.08 -11.72 1.99
C PHE A 106 1.03 -10.95 2.94
N GLY A 107 1.07 -11.31 4.22
CA GLY A 107 2.06 -10.79 5.17
C GLY A 107 3.50 -11.11 4.74
N GLY A 108 3.75 -12.33 4.26
CA GLY A 108 5.04 -12.72 3.68
C GLY A 108 5.43 -11.91 2.44
N TYR A 109 4.46 -11.61 1.57
CA TYR A 109 4.65 -10.74 0.42
C TYR A 109 5.02 -9.30 0.83
N LEU A 110 4.30 -8.71 1.79
CA LEU A 110 4.62 -7.38 2.31
C LEU A 110 6.02 -7.31 2.95
N ALA A 111 6.41 -8.36 3.69
CA ALA A 111 7.75 -8.46 4.26
C ALA A 111 8.83 -8.55 3.16
N ALA A 112 8.55 -9.27 2.08
CA ALA A 112 9.45 -9.37 0.92
C ALA A 112 9.59 -8.02 0.18
N LEU A 113 8.58 -7.16 0.20
CA LEU A 113 8.68 -5.81 -0.35
C LEU A 113 9.53 -4.86 0.48
N ARG A 114 9.92 -5.25 1.71
CA ARG A 114 10.70 -4.43 2.67
C ARG A 114 10.17 -3.00 2.81
N MET A 115 8.84 -2.85 2.86
CA MET A 115 8.17 -1.55 2.93
C MET A 115 8.55 -0.75 4.18
N ASP A 116 8.93 -1.43 5.24
CA ASP A 116 9.39 -0.91 6.52
C ASP A 116 10.88 -0.50 6.55
N ASP A 117 11.67 -0.87 5.53
CA ASP A 117 13.08 -0.49 5.43
C ASP A 117 13.29 0.62 4.39
N PRO A 118 13.47 1.88 4.82
CA PRO A 118 13.67 3.00 3.90
C PRO A 118 14.95 2.88 3.06
N ASN A 119 15.93 2.09 3.50
CA ASN A 119 17.24 1.97 2.87
C ASN A 119 17.39 0.72 2.01
N ALA A 120 16.38 -0.14 1.93
CA ALA A 120 16.42 -1.33 1.11
C ALA A 120 16.67 -0.98 -0.35
N SER A 121 17.70 -1.60 -0.95
CA SER A 121 17.98 -1.38 -2.36
C SER A 121 16.97 -2.12 -3.23
N HIS A 122 16.78 -1.66 -4.47
CA HIS A 122 15.91 -2.35 -5.43
C HIS A 122 16.34 -3.81 -5.63
N GLU A 123 17.64 -4.08 -5.73
CA GLU A 123 18.18 -5.43 -5.88
C GLU A 123 17.84 -6.33 -4.68
N GLU A 124 17.93 -5.80 -3.46
CA GLU A 124 17.59 -6.54 -2.25
C GLU A 124 16.09 -6.85 -2.16
N VAL A 125 15.24 -5.90 -2.53
CA VAL A 125 13.78 -6.10 -2.61
C VAL A 125 13.45 -7.17 -3.65
N MET A 126 14.07 -7.12 -4.82
CA MET A 126 13.86 -8.14 -5.86
C MET A 126 14.34 -9.52 -5.43
N ALA A 127 15.50 -9.62 -4.75
CA ALA A 127 16.01 -10.89 -4.25
C ALA A 127 15.12 -11.50 -3.14
N THR A 128 14.62 -10.66 -2.23
CA THR A 128 13.70 -11.12 -1.17
C THR A 128 12.34 -11.52 -1.73
N LEU A 129 11.85 -10.82 -2.76
CA LEU A 129 10.63 -11.17 -3.48
C LEU A 129 10.78 -12.47 -4.27
N ASP A 130 11.89 -12.69 -4.98
CA ASP A 130 12.18 -13.96 -5.67
C ASP A 130 12.22 -15.13 -4.67
N SER A 131 12.88 -14.94 -3.53
CA SER A 131 12.90 -15.92 -2.44
C SER A 131 11.49 -16.25 -1.95
N PHE A 132 10.65 -15.23 -1.71
CA PHE A 132 9.25 -15.44 -1.32
C PHE A 132 8.46 -16.22 -2.37
N MET A 133 8.56 -15.83 -3.64
CA MET A 133 7.88 -16.49 -4.75
C MET A 133 8.23 -17.97 -4.85
N ASN A 134 9.51 -18.31 -4.67
CA ASN A 134 9.99 -19.70 -4.81
C ASN A 134 9.78 -20.56 -3.56
N THR A 135 9.76 -19.97 -2.37
CA THR A 135 9.73 -20.73 -1.10
C THR A 135 8.37 -20.76 -0.42
N GLN A 136 7.55 -19.72 -0.58
CA GLN A 136 6.28 -19.58 0.14
C GLN A 136 5.05 -19.70 -0.75
N LEU A 137 5.22 -19.65 -2.07
CA LEU A 137 4.13 -19.84 -3.03
C LEU A 137 4.28 -21.16 -3.79
N ASP A 138 3.14 -21.81 -3.98
CA ASP A 138 2.96 -22.89 -4.93
C ASP A 138 2.88 -22.34 -6.37
N GLU A 139 2.90 -23.22 -7.36
CA GLU A 139 2.86 -22.84 -8.79
C GLU A 139 1.65 -21.96 -9.11
N VAL A 140 0.48 -22.29 -8.56
CA VAL A 140 -0.75 -21.52 -8.72
C VAL A 140 -0.62 -20.14 -8.07
N GLY A 141 -0.11 -20.04 -6.84
CA GLY A 141 0.10 -18.76 -6.16
C GLY A 141 1.10 -17.87 -6.91
N ARG A 142 2.19 -18.45 -7.42
CA ARG A 142 3.16 -17.72 -8.26
C ARG A 142 2.52 -17.19 -9.53
N ALA A 143 1.75 -18.00 -10.25
CA ALA A 143 1.08 -17.60 -11.48
C ALA A 143 0.12 -16.43 -11.25
N LYS A 144 -0.63 -16.46 -10.15
CA LYS A 144 -1.53 -15.37 -9.76
C LYS A 144 -0.79 -14.07 -9.46
N VAL A 145 0.28 -14.12 -8.67
CA VAL A 145 1.08 -12.93 -8.36
C VAL A 145 1.72 -12.36 -9.64
N LYS A 146 2.30 -13.20 -10.50
CA LYS A 146 2.81 -12.78 -11.81
C LYS A 146 1.73 -12.11 -12.65
N ARG A 147 0.52 -12.67 -12.68
CA ARG A 147 -0.62 -12.09 -13.39
C ARG A 147 -0.96 -10.68 -12.89
N VAL A 148 -0.99 -10.45 -11.58
CA VAL A 148 -1.23 -9.10 -11.04
C VAL A 148 -0.15 -8.13 -11.51
N PHE A 149 1.12 -8.53 -11.49
CA PHE A 149 2.22 -7.70 -12.01
C PHE A 149 2.05 -7.40 -13.51
N LEU A 150 1.68 -8.38 -14.32
CA LEU A 150 1.40 -8.20 -15.75
C LEU A 150 0.24 -7.23 -15.99
N GLU A 151 -0.87 -7.39 -15.26
CA GLU A 151 -2.03 -6.50 -15.38
C GLU A 151 -1.68 -5.06 -14.98
N THR A 152 -0.91 -4.89 -13.92
CA THR A 152 -0.39 -3.58 -13.50
C THR A 152 0.58 -3.02 -14.55
N ALA A 153 1.45 -3.84 -15.13
CA ALA A 153 2.36 -3.42 -16.20
C ALA A 153 1.65 -2.96 -17.46
N VAL A 154 0.63 -3.69 -17.89
CA VAL A 154 -0.17 -3.31 -19.05
C VAL A 154 -0.94 -2.01 -18.76
N ALA A 155 -1.49 -1.86 -17.55
CA ALA A 155 -2.17 -0.64 -17.14
C ALA A 155 -1.21 0.58 -17.11
N GLU A 156 0.03 0.38 -16.65
CA GLU A 156 1.09 1.39 -16.61
C GLU A 156 1.79 1.61 -17.94
N GLU A 157 1.82 0.64 -18.86
CA GLU A 157 2.38 0.83 -20.20
C GLU A 157 1.40 1.60 -21.09
N LEU A 158 0.10 1.48 -20.79
CA LEU A 158 -0.95 2.36 -21.28
C LEU A 158 -1.01 3.71 -20.51
N GLY A 159 -0.21 3.88 -19.44
CA GLY A 159 -0.19 5.06 -18.55
C GLY A 159 1.05 5.13 -17.63
N SER A 160 2.23 5.38 -18.22
CA SER A 160 3.58 5.59 -17.63
C SER A 160 4.00 4.92 -16.28
N SER A 161 4.74 3.80 -16.39
CA SER A 161 5.99 3.40 -15.68
C SER A 161 6.01 2.97 -14.18
N PHE A 162 6.04 1.65 -13.92
CA PHE A 162 6.83 0.96 -12.87
C PHE A 162 7.14 -0.53 -13.18
N ALA A 163 6.27 -1.24 -13.91
CA ALA A 163 6.28 -2.70 -13.96
C ALA A 163 7.07 -3.36 -15.10
N GLN A 164 7.74 -2.59 -15.97
CA GLN A 164 8.51 -3.15 -17.09
C GLN A 164 9.68 -4.07 -16.64
N ASN A 165 10.23 -3.89 -15.44
CA ASN A 165 11.38 -4.68 -14.99
C ASN A 165 11.02 -6.07 -14.43
N PHE A 166 9.79 -6.29 -13.94
CA PHE A 166 9.39 -7.61 -13.39
C PHE A 166 9.16 -8.64 -14.50
N LEU A 167 8.65 -8.16 -15.64
CA LEU A 167 8.43 -8.91 -16.88
C LEU A 167 9.73 -9.47 -17.49
N PHE A 168 10.84 -8.74 -17.34
CA PHE A 168 12.14 -9.18 -17.86
C PHE A 168 12.80 -10.31 -17.05
N VAL A 169 12.50 -10.40 -15.75
CA VAL A 169 13.11 -11.40 -14.86
C VAL A 169 12.39 -12.74 -14.92
N TYR A 170 11.10 -12.76 -15.28
CA TYR A 170 10.32 -14.00 -15.45
C TYR A 170 9.56 -14.03 -16.77
N PRO A 171 10.28 -14.18 -17.91
CA PRO A 171 9.61 -14.58 -19.15
C PRO A 171 8.95 -15.95 -18.92
N ASP A 172 7.77 -16.15 -19.53
CA ASP A 172 6.99 -17.39 -19.47
C ASP A 172 7.83 -18.68 -19.65
#